data_AF-A0A0C9YM07-F1
#
_entry.id   AF-A0A0C9YM07-F1
#
_cell.length_a   1.000
_cell.length_b   1.000
_cell.length_c   1.000
_cell.angle_alpha   90.00
_cell.angle_beta   90.00
_cell.angle_gamma   90.00
#
_symmetry.space_group_name_H-M   'P 1'
#
loop_
_entity.id
_entity.type
_entity.pdbx_description
1 polymer ?
#
loop_
_entity_poly.entity_id
_entity_poly.type
_entity_poly.pdbx_seq_one_letter_code
_entity_poly.pdbx_strand_id
1 'polypeptide(L)' 'IALVMLYSHPHPHLLDNSYGVLASCTKLGEASLQVVKISSIQAVVAMVPHHPVVNGVPEDRYFLVEKTGMEI' A
#
# COMPACT_ATOMS: atom_id res chain seq x y z
N ILE A 1 4.44 16.27 14.12
CA ILE A 1 3.25 15.78 13.38
C ILE A 1 3.67 15.40 11.96
N ALA A 2 2.96 14.51 11.30
CA ALA A 2 3.19 14.13 9.91
C ALA A 2 1.89 14.21 9.11
N LEU A 3 1.99 14.61 7.84
CA LEU A 3 0.90 14.56 6.88
C LEU A 3 1.04 13.28 6.07
N VAL A 4 -0.01 12.46 6.04
CA VAL A 4 -0.03 11.19 5.30
C VAL A 4 -1.22 11.13 4.36
N MET A 5 -1.05 10.45 3.23
CA MET A 5 -2.12 10.11 2.29
C MET A 5 -2.38 8.61 2.40
N LEU A 6 -3.64 8.21 2.44
CA LEU A 6 -3.98 6.80 2.62
C LEU A 6 -3.99 6.05 1.28
N TYR A 7 -3.62 4.78 1.39
CA TYR A 7 -3.90 3.78 0.37
C TYR A 7 -5.22 3.08 0.70
N SER A 8 -5.86 2.49 -0.31
CA SER A 8 -7.02 1.62 -0.12
C SER A 8 -6.69 0.37 0.69
N HIS A 9 -7.71 -0.39 1.09
CA HIS A 9 -7.51 -1.79 1.44
C HIS A 9 -6.95 -2.60 0.25
N PRO A 10 -6.25 -3.72 0.50
CA PRO A 10 -5.79 -4.61 -0.55
C PRO A 10 -6.93 -5.09 -1.45
N HIS A 11 -6.66 -5.26 -2.74
CA HIS A 11 -7.63 -5.84 -3.66
C HIS A 11 -7.89 -7.30 -3.29
N PRO A 12 -9.14 -7.70 -3.01
CA PRO A 12 -9.44 -9.02 -2.47
C PRO A 12 -8.95 -10.14 -3.40
N HIS A 13 -9.26 -10.06 -4.70
CA HIS A 13 -8.86 -11.12 -5.64
C HIS A 13 -7.33 -11.27 -5.80
N LEU A 14 -6.56 -10.17 -5.79
CA LEU A 14 -5.10 -10.24 -5.90
C LEU A 14 -4.48 -10.80 -4.62
N LEU A 15 -5.05 -10.44 -3.47
CA LEU A 15 -4.64 -10.96 -2.18
C LEU A 15 -4.94 -12.47 -2.08
N ASP A 16 -6.14 -12.89 -2.44
CA ASP A 16 -6.57 -14.29 -2.37
C ASP A 16 -5.76 -15.17 -3.34
N ASN A 17 -5.58 -14.73 -4.59
CA ASN A 17 -4.81 -15.48 -5.59
C ASN A 17 -3.32 -15.60 -5.23
N SER A 18 -2.81 -14.68 -4.43
CA SER A 18 -1.44 -14.73 -3.93
C SER A 18 -1.32 -15.41 -2.57
N TYR A 19 -2.38 -16.07 -2.09
CA TYR A 19 -2.44 -16.72 -0.78
C TYR A 19 -2.07 -15.77 0.37
N GLY A 20 -2.51 -14.52 0.29
CA GLY A 20 -2.27 -13.48 1.29
C GLY A 20 -0.93 -12.75 1.19
N VAL A 21 -0.10 -13.05 0.18
CA VAL A 21 1.25 -12.46 0.06
C VAL A 21 1.22 -11.06 -0.57
N LEU A 22 0.37 -10.83 -1.57
CA LEU A 22 0.37 -9.58 -2.34
C LEU A 22 -0.71 -8.61 -1.83
N ALA A 23 -0.35 -7.78 -0.86
CA ALA A 23 -1.17 -6.64 -0.47
C ALA A 23 -1.07 -5.51 -1.50
N SER A 24 -1.92 -5.54 -2.52
CA SER A 24 -1.96 -4.51 -3.56
C SER A 24 -3.11 -3.52 -3.38
N CYS A 25 -2.80 -2.22 -3.36
CA CYS A 25 -3.72 -1.12 -3.07
C CYS A 25 -3.69 -0.03 -4.16
N THR A 26 -4.68 0.86 -4.13
CA THR A 26 -4.69 2.12 -4.91
C THR A 26 -4.43 3.33 -4.02
N LYS A 27 -3.97 4.43 -4.60
CA LYS A 27 -3.89 5.72 -3.89
C LYS A 27 -5.30 6.33 -3.79
N LEU A 28 -5.69 6.81 -2.62
CA LEU A 28 -7.00 7.45 -2.41
C LEU A 28 -7.00 8.96 -2.69
N GLY A 29 -5.82 9.55 -2.96
CA GLY A 29 -5.69 10.96 -3.34
C GLY A 29 -5.87 11.93 -2.16
N GLU A 30 -5.98 13.23 -2.48
CA GLU A 30 -5.94 14.31 -1.48
C GLU A 30 -7.09 14.29 -0.48
N ALA A 31 -8.27 13.79 -0.87
CA ALA A 31 -9.41 13.63 0.03
C ALA A 31 -9.13 12.66 1.20
N SER A 32 -8.07 11.85 1.09
CA SER A 32 -7.61 10.92 2.13
C SER A 32 -6.48 11.46 3.00
N LEU A 33 -6.08 12.72 2.84
CA LEU A 33 -5.01 13.32 3.64
C LEU A 33 -5.39 13.39 5.11
N GLN A 34 -4.47 12.97 5.98
CA GLN A 34 -4.65 12.95 7.42
C GLN A 34 -3.40 13.47 8.13
N VAL A 35 -3.60 14.17 9.25
CA VAL A 35 -2.51 14.59 10.14
C VAL A 35 -2.41 13.58 11.27
N VAL A 36 -1.25 12.94 11.39
CA VAL A 36 -0.94 11.97 12.45
C VAL A 36 0.16 12.48 13.36
N LYS A 37 0.19 11.99 14.61
CA LYS A 37 1.34 12.23 15.50
C LYS A 37 2.50 11.36 15.00
N ILE A 38 3.70 11.91 14.89
CA ILE A 38 4.88 11.11 14.46
C ILE A 38 5.10 9.94 15.42
N SER A 39 4.88 10.16 16.72
CA SER A 39 5.00 9.14 17.76
C SER A 39 3.98 8.00 17.68
N SER A 40 2.95 8.10 16.81
CA SER A 40 2.01 6.98 16.57
C SER A 40 2.41 6.12 15.37
N ILE A 41 3.47 6.47 14.64
CA ILE A 41 3.99 5.67 13.52
C ILE A 41 4.81 4.52 14.10
N GLN A 42 4.36 3.29 13.87
CA GLN A 42 5.01 2.09 14.42
C GLN A 42 6.09 1.54 13.48
N ALA A 43 5.88 1.65 12.17
CA ALA A 43 6.79 1.19 11.14
C ALA A 43 6.62 2.02 9.86
N VAL A 44 7.64 1.99 9.00
CA VAL A 44 7.57 2.53 7.63
C VAL A 44 7.85 1.38 6.67
N VAL A 45 6.97 1.22 5.69
CA VAL A 45 7.06 0.19 4.65
C VAL A 45 7.20 0.84 3.29
N ALA A 46 7.69 0.08 2.31
CA ALA A 46 7.72 0.53 0.92
C ALA A 46 6.39 0.20 0.23
N MET A 47 5.83 1.17 -0.47
CA MET A 47 4.69 0.97 -1.37
C MET A 47 5.21 1.10 -2.81
N VAL A 48 5.39 -0.03 -3.49
CA VAL A 48 6.07 -0.11 -4.78
C VAL A 48 5.03 -0.08 -5.91
N PRO A 49 5.15 0.82 -6.92
CA PRO A 49 4.22 0.85 -8.04
C PRO A 49 4.32 -0.41 -8.90
N HIS A 50 3.18 -0.89 -9.38
CA HIS A 50 3.08 -1.99 -10.33
C HIS A 50 1.78 -1.93 -11.16
N HIS A 51 1.63 -2.85 -12.13
CA HIS A 51 0.52 -2.83 -13.10
C HIS A 51 -0.13 -4.22 -13.26
N PRO A 52 -0.80 -4.76 -12.23
CA PRO A 52 -1.47 -6.06 -12.33
C PRO A 52 -2.68 -5.98 -13.27
N VAL A 53 -2.99 -7.09 -13.92
CA VAL A 53 -4.22 -7.24 -14.70
C VAL A 53 -5.36 -7.61 -13.75
N VAL A 54 -6.34 -6.73 -13.63
CA VAL A 54 -7.57 -6.93 -12.84
C VAL A 54 -8.74 -6.92 -13.82
N ASN A 55 -9.55 -7.99 -13.80
CA ASN A 55 -10.69 -8.15 -14.72
C ASN A 55 -10.34 -7.93 -16.20
N GLY A 56 -9.14 -8.34 -16.63
CA GLY A 56 -8.66 -8.21 -18.00
C GLY A 56 -8.07 -6.84 -18.36
N VAL A 57 -8.01 -5.90 -17.40
CA VAL A 57 -7.48 -4.54 -17.61
C VAL A 57 -6.26 -4.32 -16.70
N PRO A 58 -5.11 -3.83 -17.23
CA PRO A 58 -4.01 -3.37 -16.40
C PRO A 58 -4.43 -2.16 -15.55
N GLU A 59 -4.17 -2.21 -14.25
CA GLU A 59 -4.47 -1.10 -13.33
C GLU A 59 -3.20 -0.54 -12.70
N ASP A 60 -3.14 0.79 -12.52
CA ASP A 60 -2.09 1.45 -11.73
C ASP A 60 -2.30 1.19 -10.25
N ARG A 61 -1.45 0.35 -9.65
CA ARG A 61 -1.57 -0.05 -8.24
C ARG A 61 -0.21 0.04 -7.55
N TYR A 62 -0.22 -0.17 -6.24
CA TYR A 62 0.98 -0.25 -5.42
C TYR A 62 0.91 -1.49 -4.55
N PHE A 63 2.02 -2.20 -4.35
CA PHE A 63 2.06 -3.31 -3.42
C PHE A 63 2.98 -3.01 -2.24
N LEU A 64 2.59 -3.51 -1.08
CA LEU A 64 3.34 -3.37 0.15
C LEU A 64 4.55 -4.30 0.13
N VAL A 65 5.71 -3.76 0.48
CA VAL A 65 6.94 -4.51 0.74
C VAL A 65 7.40 -4.20 2.14
N GLU A 66 7.34 -5.21 3.01
CA GLU A 66 8.05 -5.19 4.27
C GLU A 66 9.50 -5.58 3.99
N LYS A 67 10.42 -4.63 4.15
CA LYS A 67 11.84 -4.95 4.11
C LYS A 67 12.23 -5.56 5.46
N THR A 68 12.31 -6.88 5.53
CA THR A 68 12.95 -7.54 6.67
C THR A 68 14.44 -7.24 6.65
N GLY A 69 14.89 -6.34 7.53
CA GLY A 69 16.30 -5.94 7.62
C GLY A 69 16.60 -4.67 6.84
N MET A 70 16.45 -3.53 7.50
CA MET A 70 17.12 -2.29 7.14
C MET A 70 18.05 -1.97 8.31
N GLU A 71 19.25 -2.56 8.32
CA GLU A 71 20.32 -2.01 9.14
C GLU A 71 20.64 -0.61 8.60
N ILE A 72 20.74 0.34 9.52
CA ILE A 72 21.17 1.72 9.26
C ILE A 72 22.70 1.73 9.31
#